data_AF-A0A2R4WJ17-F1
#
_entry.id   AF-A0A2R4WJ17-F1
#
_cell.length_a   1.000
_cell.length_b   1.000
_cell.length_c   1.000
_cell.angle_alpha   90.00
_cell.angle_beta   90.00
_cell.angle_gamma   90.00
#
_symmetry.space_group_name_H-M   'P 1'
#
loop_
_entity.id
_entity.type
_entity.pdbx_description
1 polymer ?
#
loop_
_entity_poly.entity_id
_entity_poly.type
_entity_poly.pdbx_seq_one_letter_code
_entity_poly.pdbx_strand_id
1 'polypeptide(L)'
;MDRGLAAAGAQLPHRAAGAENSLRLPDPGPRDREAALVSAGATDAPVGVKLVSHFATVEQQKRAAVLGMWAWLLTELLLFAGLFLTALILRLLHPEAVQEAARHLKFWIGAVNTVVLIGSSLTMSGAIQLSRLGWQRGMVRFMLATAALGTLFLVLKGYEYYADYQEHMMPFLSDRPYELKDSPPSRLFVNLYYVATSLHGLHLLTGISILLVMSRQASRPGFLKRHQNRIEIFGLYWHFIDLIWILAFPTLYVLNR
;
A
#
# COMPACT_ATOMS: atom_id res chain seq x y z
N MET A 1 -84.57 -17.96 42.14
CA MET A 1 -84.24 -16.56 41.81
C MET A 1 -83.65 -16.56 40.41
N ASP A 2 -84.29 -15.80 39.51
CA ASP A 2 -83.85 -15.30 38.19
C ASP A 2 -83.33 -16.26 37.10
N ARG A 3 -84.08 -16.43 35.99
CA ARG A 3 -84.00 -15.71 34.68
C ARG A 3 -82.77 -16.18 33.85
N GLY A 4 -82.84 -16.55 32.57
CA GLY A 4 -83.88 -16.60 31.55
C GLY A 4 -83.23 -16.90 30.17
N LEU A 5 -84.03 -17.44 29.24
CA LEU A 5 -84.04 -17.22 27.77
C LEU A 5 -82.73 -17.52 26.99
N ALA A 6 -82.61 -18.57 26.17
CA ALA A 6 -83.30 -18.87 24.89
C ALA A 6 -82.98 -17.93 23.71
N ALA A 7 -82.60 -18.57 22.60
CA ALA A 7 -82.63 -18.15 21.18
C ALA A 7 -81.57 -17.16 20.68
N ALA A 8 -80.85 -17.54 19.61
CA ALA A 8 -81.26 -17.25 18.23
C ALA A 8 -80.11 -17.52 17.25
N GLY A 9 -80.40 -18.31 16.21
CA GLY A 9 -79.58 -18.37 15.01
C GLY A 9 -79.67 -17.06 14.21
N ALA A 10 -78.55 -16.62 13.69
CA ALA A 10 -78.44 -15.60 12.64
C ALA A 10 -77.39 -16.11 11.64
N GLN A 11 -77.79 -16.81 10.58
CA GLN A 11 -78.03 -16.22 9.25
C GLN A 11 -76.87 -15.33 8.79
N LEU A 12 -75.90 -15.96 8.11
CA LEU A 12 -74.94 -15.28 7.26
C LEU A 12 -75.68 -14.71 6.04
N PRO A 13 -75.63 -13.39 5.79
CA PRO A 13 -76.12 -12.86 4.53
C PRO A 13 -75.11 -13.18 3.43
N HIS A 14 -75.56 -13.94 2.43
CA HIS A 14 -74.94 -14.07 1.12
C HIS A 14 -74.74 -12.65 0.54
N ARG A 15 -73.51 -12.14 0.54
CA ARG A 15 -73.19 -10.87 -0.13
C ARG A 15 -72.61 -11.17 -1.51
N ALA A 16 -73.27 -10.58 -2.48
CA ALA A 16 -73.12 -10.74 -3.91
C ALA A 16 -71.69 -10.53 -4.42
N ALA A 17 -71.37 -11.26 -5.49
CA ALA A 17 -70.26 -11.02 -6.38
C ALA A 17 -70.24 -9.55 -6.83
N GLY A 18 -69.20 -8.83 -6.44
CA GLY A 18 -68.97 -7.44 -6.80
C GLY A 18 -67.49 -7.24 -7.10
N ALA A 19 -67.16 -7.32 -8.39
CA ALA A 19 -65.95 -6.82 -9.06
C ALA A 19 -64.75 -6.50 -8.16
N GLU A 20 -63.84 -7.47 -8.01
CA GLU A 20 -62.46 -7.17 -7.63
C GLU A 20 -61.82 -6.39 -8.78
N ASN A 21 -61.88 -5.06 -8.66
CA ASN A 21 -61.11 -4.17 -9.50
C ASN A 21 -59.64 -4.35 -9.12
N SER A 22 -58.97 -5.33 -9.75
CA SER A 22 -57.52 -5.47 -9.63
C SER A 22 -56.93 -4.13 -10.03
N LEU A 23 -56.35 -3.41 -9.06
CA LEU A 23 -55.65 -2.17 -9.28
C LEU A 23 -54.42 -2.51 -10.11
N ARG A 24 -54.60 -2.59 -11.44
CA ARG A 24 -53.52 -2.74 -12.41
C ARG A 24 -52.71 -1.46 -12.33
N LEU A 25 -51.61 -1.53 -11.60
CA LEU A 25 -50.56 -0.53 -11.68
C LEU A 25 -50.21 -0.37 -13.17
N PRO A 26 -50.10 0.87 -13.68
CA PRO A 26 -49.67 1.11 -15.04
C PRO A 26 -48.36 0.37 -15.30
N ASP A 27 -48.30 -0.34 -16.42
CA ASP A 27 -47.09 -1.05 -16.84
C ASP A 27 -45.96 -0.01 -16.92
N PRO A 28 -44.87 -0.13 -16.13
CA PRO A 28 -43.85 0.90 -16.06
C PRO A 28 -43.30 1.12 -17.47
N GLY A 29 -43.24 2.39 -17.88
CA GLY A 29 -42.76 2.75 -19.21
C GLY A 29 -41.31 2.29 -19.41
N PRO A 30 -40.81 2.26 -20.66
CA PRO A 30 -39.44 1.83 -20.95
C PRO A 30 -38.39 2.56 -20.09
N ARG A 31 -38.62 3.85 -19.82
CA ARG A 31 -37.77 4.70 -18.96
C ARG A 31 -37.87 4.35 -17.48
N ASP A 32 -39.04 3.95 -17.01
CA ASP A 32 -39.26 3.56 -15.61
C ASP A 32 -38.66 2.17 -15.34
N ARG A 33 -38.69 1.28 -16.34
CA ARG A 33 -37.99 0.00 -16.32
C ARG A 33 -36.47 0.19 -16.35
N GLU A 34 -35.97 1.12 -17.16
CA GLU A 34 -34.54 1.47 -17.19
C GLU A 34 -34.09 2.09 -15.87
N ALA A 35 -34.87 3.02 -15.29
CA ALA A 35 -34.62 3.58 -13.97
C ALA A 35 -34.69 2.54 -12.85
N ALA A 36 -35.64 1.59 -12.92
CA ALA A 36 -35.75 0.48 -11.98
C ALA A 36 -34.60 -0.51 -12.12
N LEU A 37 -34.12 -0.79 -13.33
CA LEU A 37 -32.94 -1.64 -13.58
C LEU A 37 -31.64 -0.96 -13.12
N VAL A 38 -31.51 0.36 -13.31
CA VAL A 38 -30.40 1.16 -12.75
C VAL A 38 -30.45 1.19 -11.23
N SER A 39 -31.65 1.32 -10.65
CA SER A 39 -31.86 1.28 -9.20
C SER A 39 -31.63 -0.12 -8.60
N ALA A 40 -32.03 -1.19 -9.31
CA ALA A 40 -31.84 -2.57 -8.88
C ALA A 40 -30.40 -3.05 -9.07
N GLY A 41 -29.66 -2.50 -10.04
CA GLY A 41 -28.21 -2.70 -10.18
C GLY A 41 -27.39 -1.92 -9.15
N ALA A 42 -27.99 -0.93 -8.46
CA ALA A 42 -27.32 -0.11 -7.45
C ALA A 42 -27.41 -0.67 -6.02
N THR A 43 -28.25 -1.69 -5.78
CA THR A 43 -28.51 -2.20 -4.42
C THR A 43 -27.52 -3.26 -3.91
N ASP A 44 -26.60 -3.75 -4.74
CA ASP A 44 -25.59 -4.75 -4.34
C ASP A 44 -24.21 -4.15 -4.03
N ALA A 45 -24.13 -2.85 -3.73
CA ALA A 45 -22.88 -2.25 -3.29
C ALA A 45 -22.58 -2.66 -1.83
N PRO A 46 -21.55 -3.51 -1.56
CA PRO A 46 -21.10 -3.69 -0.19
C PRO A 46 -20.66 -2.32 0.35
N VAL A 47 -21.22 -1.96 1.50
CA VAL A 47 -21.01 -0.69 2.21
C VAL A 47 -19.52 -0.33 2.17
N GLY A 48 -19.15 0.72 1.41
CA GLY A 48 -17.85 1.35 1.61
C GLY A 48 -17.00 1.83 0.44
N VAL A 49 -17.43 1.85 -0.81
CA VAL A 49 -16.61 2.46 -1.87
C VAL A 49 -17.49 3.33 -2.75
N LYS A 50 -17.15 4.61 -2.87
CA LYS A 50 -17.81 5.48 -3.85
C LYS A 50 -17.31 5.02 -5.22
N LEU A 51 -18.21 4.49 -6.04
CA LEU A 51 -17.94 4.17 -7.43
C LEU A 51 -17.53 5.46 -8.15
N VAL A 52 -16.35 5.46 -8.77
CA VAL A 52 -15.95 6.56 -9.67
C VAL A 52 -16.70 6.39 -10.99
N SER A 53 -17.13 7.50 -11.60
CA SER A 53 -18.03 7.54 -12.78
C SER A 53 -17.58 6.71 -13.99
N HIS A 54 -16.30 6.36 -14.06
CA HIS A 54 -15.71 5.60 -15.18
C HIS A 54 -15.67 4.08 -14.96
N PHE A 55 -16.06 3.58 -13.78
CA PHE A 55 -16.14 2.14 -13.50
C PHE A 55 -17.58 1.67 -13.44
N ALA A 56 -17.84 0.48 -13.99
CA ALA A 56 -19.17 -0.12 -13.95
C ALA A 56 -19.48 -0.71 -12.56
N THR A 57 -18.46 -1.20 -11.84
CA THR A 57 -18.63 -1.80 -10.51
C THR A 57 -17.47 -1.45 -9.56
N VAL A 58 -17.74 -1.51 -8.25
CA VAL A 58 -16.71 -1.32 -7.20
C VAL A 58 -15.63 -2.39 -7.32
N GLU A 59 -16.01 -3.61 -7.70
CA GLU A 59 -15.08 -4.72 -7.89
C GLU A 59 -14.14 -4.47 -9.08
N GLN A 60 -14.67 -3.97 -10.21
CA GLN A 60 -13.85 -3.56 -11.35
C GLN A 60 -12.87 -2.44 -10.97
N GLN A 61 -13.32 -1.44 -10.20
CA GLN A 61 -12.47 -0.36 -9.70
C GLN A 61 -11.32 -0.90 -8.82
N LYS A 62 -11.59 -1.85 -7.92
CA LYS A 62 -10.56 -2.48 -7.09
C LYS A 62 -9.54 -3.23 -7.94
N ARG A 63 -10.00 -4.06 -8.88
CA ARG A 63 -9.13 -4.83 -9.78
C ARG A 63 -8.25 -3.93 -10.63
N ALA A 64 -8.81 -2.87 -11.19
CA ALA A 64 -8.06 -1.89 -11.98
C ALA A 64 -6.98 -1.19 -11.14
N ALA A 65 -7.31 -0.81 -9.89
CA ALA A 65 -6.35 -0.16 -9.00
C ALA A 65 -5.21 -1.11 -8.56
N VAL A 66 -5.52 -2.38 -8.29
CA VAL A 66 -4.52 -3.41 -7.99
C VAL A 66 -3.63 -3.70 -9.20
N LEU A 67 -4.22 -3.84 -10.39
CA LEU A 67 -3.46 -4.02 -11.64
C LEU A 67 -2.54 -2.83 -11.93
N GLY A 68 -3.04 -1.61 -11.77
CA GLY A 68 -2.23 -0.39 -11.93
C GLY A 68 -1.06 -0.33 -10.94
N MET A 69 -1.31 -0.71 -9.69
CA MET A 69 -0.26 -0.82 -8.68
C MET A 69 0.80 -1.86 -9.09
N TRP A 70 0.40 -3.07 -9.50
CA TRP A 70 1.35 -4.10 -9.96
C TRP A 70 2.15 -3.69 -11.19
N ALA A 71 1.51 -3.04 -12.17
CA ALA A 71 2.20 -2.55 -13.36
C ALA A 71 3.27 -1.52 -12.98
N TRP A 72 2.96 -0.60 -12.07
CA TRP A 72 3.91 0.37 -11.56
C TRP A 72 5.02 -0.29 -10.71
N LEU A 73 4.69 -1.27 -9.87
CA LEU A 73 5.69 -2.05 -9.12
C LEU A 73 6.66 -2.77 -10.06
N LEU A 74 6.18 -3.28 -11.18
CA LEU A 74 7.02 -3.96 -12.17
C LEU A 74 8.01 -2.98 -12.83
N THR A 75 7.59 -1.75 -13.13
CA THR A 75 8.52 -0.75 -13.69
C THR A 75 9.62 -0.38 -12.70
N GLU A 76 9.27 -0.20 -11.42
CA GLU A 76 10.27 0.03 -10.37
C GLU A 76 11.18 -1.18 -10.16
N LEU A 77 10.63 -2.40 -10.24
CA LEU A 77 11.42 -3.62 -10.15
C LEU A 77 12.46 -3.69 -11.27
N LEU A 78 12.09 -3.36 -12.50
CA LEU A 78 13.02 -3.33 -13.63
C LEU A 78 14.11 -2.26 -13.46
N LEU A 79 13.75 -1.08 -12.94
CA LEU A 79 14.70 -0.01 -12.62
C LEU A 79 15.77 -0.49 -11.63
N PHE A 80 15.36 -1.06 -10.49
CA PHE A 80 16.30 -1.57 -9.49
C PHE A 80 17.05 -2.82 -9.95
N ALA A 81 16.40 -3.71 -10.72
CA ALA A 81 17.04 -4.90 -11.27
C ALA A 81 18.21 -4.54 -12.19
N GLY A 82 18.08 -3.51 -13.03
CA GLY A 82 19.19 -3.03 -13.87
C GLY A 82 20.38 -2.53 -13.05
N LEU A 83 20.13 -1.80 -11.96
CA LEU A 83 21.18 -1.31 -11.05
C LEU A 83 21.88 -2.47 -10.33
N PHE A 84 21.11 -3.42 -9.78
CA PHE A 84 21.66 -4.58 -9.08
C PHE A 84 22.40 -5.54 -10.01
N LEU A 85 21.90 -5.76 -11.23
CA LEU A 85 22.56 -6.58 -12.23
C LEU A 85 23.91 -5.97 -12.63
N THR A 86 23.95 -4.65 -12.82
CA THR A 86 25.21 -3.96 -13.13
C THR A 86 26.21 -4.09 -11.99
N ALA A 87 25.77 -3.91 -10.74
CA ALA A 87 26.61 -4.11 -9.56
C ALA A 87 27.11 -5.56 -9.46
N LEU A 88 26.25 -6.55 -9.79
CA LEU A 88 26.62 -7.97 -9.80
C LEU A 88 27.65 -8.29 -10.90
N ILE A 89 27.48 -7.75 -12.12
CA ILE A 89 28.42 -7.93 -13.23
C ILE A 89 29.79 -7.35 -12.87
N LEU A 90 29.83 -6.14 -12.29
CA LEU A 90 31.10 -5.54 -11.84
C LEU A 90 31.79 -6.40 -10.78
N ARG A 91 31.02 -7.04 -9.91
CA ARG A 91 31.55 -7.94 -8.90
C ARG A 91 32.11 -9.23 -9.48
N LEU A 92 31.51 -9.78 -10.53
CA LEU A 92 32.00 -10.98 -11.21
C LEU A 92 33.24 -10.70 -12.07
N LEU A 93 33.30 -9.53 -12.72
CA LEU A 93 34.39 -9.17 -13.64
C LEU A 93 35.57 -8.49 -12.93
N HIS A 94 35.34 -7.79 -11.83
CA HIS A 94 36.35 -7.00 -11.10
C HIS A 94 36.25 -7.21 -9.57
N PRO A 95 36.49 -8.43 -9.06
CA PRO A 95 36.30 -8.75 -7.65
C PRO A 95 37.20 -7.93 -6.73
N GLU A 96 38.48 -7.72 -7.08
CA GLU A 96 39.40 -6.89 -6.27
C GLU A 96 38.95 -5.42 -6.16
N ALA A 97 38.39 -4.87 -7.24
CA ALA A 97 37.89 -3.50 -7.27
C ALA A 97 36.66 -3.30 -6.35
N VAL A 98 35.82 -4.32 -6.23
CA VAL A 98 34.64 -4.33 -5.36
C VAL A 98 35.03 -4.55 -3.89
N GLN A 99 36.02 -5.40 -3.63
CA GLN A 99 36.55 -5.62 -2.28
C GLN A 99 37.11 -4.33 -1.68
N GLU A 100 37.88 -3.58 -2.45
CA GLU A 100 38.41 -2.26 -2.06
C GLU A 100 37.27 -1.30 -1.68
N ALA A 101 36.27 -1.17 -2.56
CA ALA A 101 35.13 -0.27 -2.35
C ALA A 101 34.33 -0.62 -1.09
N ALA A 102 34.09 -1.90 -0.82
CA ALA A 102 33.23 -2.31 0.27
C ALA A 102 33.95 -2.54 1.62
N ARG A 103 35.25 -2.27 1.71
CA ARG A 103 35.92 -2.03 3.03
C ARG A 103 35.42 -0.75 3.70
N HIS A 104 34.93 0.20 2.92
CA HIS A 104 34.41 1.47 3.41
C HIS A 104 32.93 1.41 3.82
N LEU A 105 32.22 0.32 3.50
CA LEU A 105 30.80 0.18 3.80
C LEU A 105 30.57 -0.33 5.24
N LYS A 106 29.79 0.43 6.02
CA LYS A 106 29.51 0.15 7.44
C LYS A 106 28.42 -0.91 7.61
N PHE A 107 28.80 -2.19 7.48
CA PHE A 107 27.91 -3.37 7.58
C PHE A 107 26.89 -3.32 8.73
N TRP A 108 27.32 -2.95 9.93
CA TRP A 108 26.46 -2.96 11.13
C TRP A 108 25.29 -1.98 11.03
N ILE A 109 25.50 -0.82 10.41
CA ILE A 109 24.42 0.16 10.19
C ILE A 109 23.42 -0.41 9.18
N GLY A 110 23.91 -1.08 8.13
CA GLY A 110 23.05 -1.78 7.18
C GLY A 110 22.23 -2.92 7.82
N ALA A 111 22.85 -3.72 8.71
CA ALA A 111 22.17 -4.82 9.38
C ALA A 111 21.05 -4.34 10.33
N VAL A 112 21.32 -3.29 11.13
CA VAL A 112 20.30 -2.67 12.00
C VAL A 112 19.14 -2.13 11.16
N ASN A 113 19.44 -1.48 10.05
CA ASN A 113 18.43 -0.97 9.12
C ASN A 113 17.53 -2.07 8.55
N THR A 114 18.08 -3.23 8.22
CA THR A 114 17.30 -4.39 7.76
C THR A 114 16.34 -4.89 8.84
N VAL A 115 16.76 -4.95 10.11
CA VAL A 115 15.88 -5.32 11.24
C VAL A 115 14.76 -4.28 11.41
N VAL A 116 15.09 -3.00 11.32
CA VAL A 116 14.10 -1.90 11.39
C VAL A 116 13.06 -2.02 10.29
N LEU A 117 13.46 -2.33 9.05
CA LEU A 117 12.54 -2.49 7.93
C LEU A 117 11.65 -3.73 8.05
N ILE A 118 12.19 -4.86 8.51
CA ILE A 118 11.38 -6.05 8.78
C ILE A 118 10.32 -5.73 9.86
N GLY A 119 10.71 -5.01 10.91
CA GLY A 119 9.78 -4.50 11.92
C GLY A 119 8.73 -3.57 11.32
N SER A 120 9.14 -2.67 10.42
CA SER A 120 8.24 -1.75 9.71
C SER A 120 7.19 -2.51 8.89
N SER A 121 7.62 -3.49 8.09
CA SER A 121 6.75 -4.36 7.29
C SER A 121 5.73 -5.11 8.15
N LEU A 122 6.16 -5.60 9.32
CA LEU A 122 5.25 -6.25 10.28
C LEU A 122 4.21 -5.28 10.83
N THR A 123 4.61 -4.05 11.19
CA THR A 123 3.66 -3.04 11.66
C THR A 123 2.65 -2.64 10.56
N MET A 124 3.08 -2.56 9.30
CA MET A 124 2.18 -2.26 8.19
C MET A 124 1.16 -3.39 7.96
N SER A 125 1.61 -4.64 8.04
CA SER A 125 0.72 -5.82 7.99
C SER A 125 -0.31 -5.80 9.13
N GLY A 126 0.12 -5.39 10.33
CA GLY A 126 -0.77 -5.18 11.47
C GLY A 126 -1.81 -4.08 11.23
N ALA A 127 -1.43 -2.97 10.60
CA ALA A 127 -2.35 -1.91 10.22
C ALA A 127 -3.44 -2.42 9.25
N ILE A 128 -3.06 -3.22 8.25
CA ILE A 128 -4.00 -3.82 7.30
C ILE A 128 -4.99 -4.75 8.02
N GLN A 129 -4.51 -5.61 8.92
CA GLN A 129 -5.39 -6.51 9.69
C GLN A 129 -6.35 -5.73 10.59
N LEU A 130 -5.88 -4.72 11.32
CA LEU A 130 -6.73 -3.87 12.15
C LEU A 130 -7.75 -3.07 11.33
N SER A 131 -7.42 -2.72 10.09
CA SER A 131 -8.37 -2.11 9.15
C SER A 131 -9.52 -3.06 8.81
N ARG A 132 -9.25 -4.36 8.64
CA ARG A 132 -10.25 -5.40 8.36
C ARG A 132 -11.15 -5.68 9.57
N LEU A 133 -10.60 -5.58 10.78
CA LEU A 133 -11.34 -5.75 12.04
C LEU A 133 -12.17 -4.50 12.43
N GLY A 134 -12.11 -3.41 11.66
CA GLY A 134 -12.85 -2.19 11.98
C GLY A 134 -12.19 -1.31 13.05
N TRP A 135 -11.00 -1.67 13.54
CA TRP A 135 -10.34 -1.02 14.68
C TRP A 135 -9.53 0.20 14.24
N GLN A 136 -10.24 1.30 13.97
CA GLN A 136 -9.68 2.55 13.43
C GLN A 136 -8.50 3.11 14.24
N ARG A 137 -8.63 3.17 15.57
CA ARG A 137 -7.57 3.70 16.46
C ARG A 137 -6.32 2.82 16.43
N GLY A 138 -6.50 1.49 16.41
CA GLY A 138 -5.40 0.55 16.32
C GLY A 138 -4.68 0.66 14.99
N MET A 139 -5.43 0.68 13.88
CA MET A 139 -4.89 0.87 12.54
C MET A 139 -4.02 2.12 12.43
N VAL A 140 -4.51 3.29 12.89
CA VAL A 140 -3.74 4.54 12.83
C VAL A 140 -2.46 4.46 13.66
N ARG A 141 -2.50 3.84 14.86
CA ARG A 141 -1.30 3.66 15.69
C ARG A 141 -0.24 2.82 14.99
N PHE A 142 -0.65 1.72 14.34
CA PHE A 142 0.27 0.88 13.57
C PHE A 142 0.82 1.62 12.34
N MET A 143 0.01 2.38 11.61
CA MET A 143 0.48 3.21 10.49
C MET A 143 1.51 4.26 10.94
N LEU A 144 1.29 4.90 12.09
CA LEU A 144 2.25 5.84 12.67
C LEU A 144 3.53 5.14 13.14
N ALA A 145 3.43 3.93 13.71
CA ALA A 145 4.59 3.12 14.07
C ALA A 145 5.42 2.74 12.83
N THR A 146 4.77 2.33 11.73
CA THR A 146 5.42 2.08 10.43
C THR A 146 6.15 3.34 9.93
N ALA A 147 5.49 4.50 9.95
CA ALA A 147 6.10 5.77 9.55
C ALA A 147 7.31 6.15 10.42
N ALA A 148 7.23 5.90 11.74
CA ALA A 148 8.33 6.15 12.67
C ALA A 148 9.53 5.23 12.40
N LEU A 149 9.30 3.93 12.15
CA LEU A 149 10.35 2.99 11.80
C LEU A 149 11.01 3.32 10.45
N GLY A 150 10.21 3.70 9.44
CA GLY A 150 10.75 4.19 8.17
C GLY A 150 11.57 5.48 8.32
N THR A 151 11.14 6.38 9.21
CA THR A 151 11.90 7.61 9.51
C THR A 151 13.22 7.29 10.23
N LEU A 152 13.20 6.34 11.17
CA LEU A 152 14.41 5.87 11.85
C LEU A 152 15.42 5.31 10.84
N PHE A 153 14.97 4.51 9.87
CA PHE A 153 15.81 4.04 8.78
C PHE A 153 16.47 5.19 8.00
N LEU A 154 15.69 6.21 7.62
CA LEU A 154 16.21 7.40 6.91
C LEU A 154 17.24 8.17 7.75
N VAL A 155 17.03 8.30 9.06
CA VAL A 155 17.98 8.97 9.96
C VAL A 155 19.28 8.17 10.08
N LEU A 156 19.20 6.85 10.28
CA LEU A 156 20.39 5.99 10.35
C LEU A 156 21.19 6.03 9.03
N LYS A 157 20.50 6.06 7.89
CA LYS A 157 21.14 6.22 6.58
C LYS A 157 21.69 7.62 6.34
N GLY A 158 20.99 8.66 6.77
CA GLY A 158 21.48 10.03 6.74
C GLY A 158 22.76 10.18 7.57
N TYR A 159 22.83 9.51 8.73
CA TYR A 159 24.05 9.48 9.54
C TYR A 159 25.21 8.75 8.85
N GLU A 160 24.96 7.61 8.21
CA GLU A 160 25.97 6.90 7.41
C GLU A 160 26.49 7.81 6.28
N TYR A 161 25.59 8.45 5.53
CA TYR A 161 25.95 9.40 4.49
C TYR A 161 26.73 10.59 5.03
N TYR A 162 26.33 11.16 6.17
CA TYR A 162 27.04 12.27 6.78
C TYR A 162 28.46 11.88 7.22
N ALA A 163 28.62 10.69 7.80
CA ALA A 163 29.94 10.15 8.15
C ALA A 163 30.80 9.92 6.89
N ASP A 164 30.23 9.34 5.84
CA ASP A 164 30.94 9.11 4.57
C ASP A 164 31.29 10.42 3.84
N TYR A 165 30.47 11.47 4.01
CA TYR A 165 30.76 12.82 3.53
C TYR A 165 31.97 13.43 4.26
N GLN A 166 32.03 13.30 5.59
CA GLN A 166 33.19 13.75 6.37
C GLN A 166 34.46 12.94 6.07
N GLU A 167 34.30 11.67 5.73
CA GLU A 167 35.38 10.77 5.30
C GLU A 167 35.76 10.98 3.80
N HIS A 168 35.15 11.95 3.11
CA HIS A 168 35.42 12.33 1.70
C HIS A 168 35.15 11.25 0.64
N MET A 169 34.26 10.30 0.92
CA MET A 169 34.00 9.15 0.05
C MET A 169 32.83 9.36 -0.92
N MET A 170 32.26 10.57 -0.99
CA MET A 170 31.17 10.90 -1.90
C MET A 170 31.68 11.38 -3.27
N PRO A 171 31.42 10.64 -4.36
CA PRO A 171 31.90 10.99 -5.70
C PRO A 171 31.25 12.24 -6.31
N PHE A 172 30.14 12.74 -5.76
CA PHE A 172 29.37 13.87 -6.33
C PHE A 172 29.37 15.15 -5.49
N LEU A 173 29.78 15.12 -4.21
CA LEU A 173 29.71 16.26 -3.28
C LEU A 173 31.08 16.70 -2.72
N SER A 174 32.16 15.98 -3.03
CA SER A 174 33.51 16.30 -2.56
C SER A 174 34.36 16.78 -3.73
N ASP A 175 34.86 18.02 -3.66
CA ASP A 175 35.78 18.63 -4.64
C ASP A 175 37.24 18.11 -4.52
N ARG A 176 37.48 17.08 -3.69
CA ARG A 176 38.81 16.49 -3.46
C ARG A 176 38.94 15.08 -4.05
N PRO A 177 40.15 14.68 -4.51
CA PRO A 177 40.34 13.43 -5.24
C PRO A 177 40.01 12.23 -4.35
N TYR A 178 39.02 11.46 -4.79
CA TYR A 178 38.61 10.17 -4.26
C TYR A 178 39.81 9.22 -4.09
N GLU A 179 39.96 8.55 -2.94
CA GLU A 179 41.10 7.65 -2.67
C GLU A 179 41.19 6.46 -3.66
N LEU A 180 40.09 6.06 -4.32
CA LEU A 180 40.14 5.05 -5.40
C LEU A 180 40.21 5.67 -6.80
N LYS A 181 41.03 6.72 -6.98
CA LYS A 181 41.23 7.39 -8.27
C LYS A 181 41.76 6.42 -9.35
N ASP A 182 42.48 5.38 -8.93
CA ASP A 182 43.28 4.51 -9.79
C ASP A 182 42.52 3.32 -10.39
N SER A 183 41.29 3.01 -9.96
CA SER A 183 40.47 1.92 -10.51
C SER A 183 39.09 2.41 -11.01
N PRO A 184 38.89 2.57 -12.34
CA PRO A 184 37.60 2.92 -12.93
C PRO A 184 36.42 2.03 -12.49
N PRO A 185 36.57 0.69 -12.32
CA PRO A 185 35.49 -0.18 -11.87
C PRO A 185 35.04 0.08 -10.43
N SER A 186 35.96 0.40 -9.51
CA SER A 186 35.60 0.67 -8.11
C SER A 186 34.77 1.94 -7.97
N ARG A 187 35.11 3.00 -8.74
CA ARG A 187 34.30 4.22 -8.78
C ARG A 187 32.90 3.98 -9.31
N LEU A 188 32.76 3.15 -10.35
CA LEU A 188 31.45 2.80 -10.89
C LEU A 188 30.60 2.03 -9.87
N PHE A 189 31.20 1.08 -9.14
CA PHE A 189 30.51 0.35 -8.08
C PHE A 189 29.99 1.27 -6.97
N VAL A 190 30.80 2.22 -6.50
CA VAL A 190 30.39 3.19 -5.48
C VAL A 190 29.33 4.17 -5.99
N ASN A 191 29.42 4.61 -7.25
CA ASN A 191 28.37 5.41 -7.89
C ASN A 191 27.03 4.64 -7.93
N LEU A 192 27.06 3.37 -8.32
CA LEU A 192 25.87 2.52 -8.34
C LEU A 192 25.29 2.34 -6.93
N TYR A 193 26.15 2.15 -5.93
CA TYR A 193 25.74 2.10 -4.53
C TYR A 193 25.00 3.38 -4.11
N TYR A 194 25.56 4.57 -4.35
CA TYR A 194 24.92 5.84 -3.97
C TYR A 194 23.63 6.10 -4.74
N VAL A 195 23.60 5.84 -6.05
CA VAL A 195 22.39 6.00 -6.86
C VAL A 195 21.29 5.05 -6.40
N ALA A 196 21.58 3.76 -6.23
CA ALA A 196 20.59 2.78 -5.81
C ALA A 196 20.03 3.08 -4.40
N THR A 197 20.91 3.42 -3.45
CA THR A 197 20.50 3.73 -2.07
C THR A 197 19.79 5.07 -1.95
N SER A 198 20.17 6.09 -2.73
CA SER A 198 19.48 7.38 -2.77
C SER A 198 18.09 7.27 -3.40
N LEU A 199 17.96 6.53 -4.51
CA LEU A 199 16.66 6.25 -5.14
C LEU A 199 15.74 5.51 -4.16
N HIS A 200 16.26 4.51 -3.45
CA HIS A 200 15.51 3.82 -2.41
C HIS A 200 15.08 4.76 -1.27
N GLY A 201 16.00 5.62 -0.79
CA GLY A 201 15.69 6.63 0.23
C GLY A 201 14.59 7.60 -0.19
N LEU A 202 14.59 8.03 -1.46
CA LEU A 202 13.55 8.89 -2.03
C LEU A 202 12.18 8.18 -2.09
N HIS A 203 12.16 6.90 -2.45
CA HIS A 203 10.95 6.08 -2.39
C HIS A 203 10.42 5.97 -0.97
N LEU A 204 11.29 5.69 0.00
CA LEU A 204 10.89 5.58 1.40
C LEU A 204 10.35 6.91 1.95
N LEU A 205 10.99 8.04 1.61
CA LEU A 205 10.52 9.38 1.97
C LEU A 205 9.12 9.68 1.39
N THR A 206 8.91 9.33 0.13
CA THR A 206 7.60 9.48 -0.55
C THR A 206 6.54 8.61 0.12
N GLY A 207 6.88 7.34 0.42
CA GLY A 207 6.02 6.43 1.16
C GLY A 207 5.64 6.95 2.54
N ILE A 208 6.60 7.43 3.33
CA ILE A 208 6.33 8.00 4.67
C ILE A 208 5.39 9.21 4.55
N SER A 209 5.64 10.08 3.57
CA SER A 209 4.82 11.28 3.35
C SER A 209 3.36 10.91 3.06
N ILE A 210 3.14 9.94 2.16
CA ILE A 210 1.81 9.43 1.83
C ILE A 210 1.18 8.75 3.06
N LEU A 211 1.94 7.93 3.79
CA LEU A 211 1.46 7.22 4.97
C LEU A 211 1.04 8.16 6.10
N LEU A 212 1.77 9.25 6.33
CA LEU A 212 1.42 10.28 7.31
C LEU A 212 0.15 11.02 6.91
N VAL A 213 0.01 11.38 5.64
CA VAL A 213 -1.21 12.02 5.11
C VAL A 213 -2.41 11.07 5.20
N MET A 214 -2.22 9.79 4.89
CA MET A 214 -3.26 8.77 5.05
C MET A 214 -3.61 8.54 6.52
N SER A 215 -2.63 8.52 7.42
CA SER A 215 -2.86 8.38 8.87
C SER A 215 -3.68 9.54 9.42
N ARG A 216 -3.39 10.78 9.00
CA ARG A 216 -4.18 11.97 9.38
C ARG A 216 -5.63 11.89 8.88
N GLN A 217 -5.83 11.44 7.64
CA GLN A 217 -7.17 11.26 7.08
C GLN A 217 -7.92 10.10 7.79
N ALA A 218 -7.20 9.03 8.10
CA ALA A 218 -7.70 7.86 8.81
C ALA A 218 -8.07 8.11 10.26
N SER A 219 -7.59 9.20 10.88
CA SER A 219 -8.04 9.62 12.21
C SER A 219 -9.45 10.24 12.21
N ARG A 220 -10.02 10.60 11.04
CA ARG A 220 -11.37 11.16 10.96
C ARG A 220 -12.44 10.08 11.05
N PRO A 221 -13.52 10.28 11.83
CA PRO A 221 -14.59 9.27 11.96
C PRO A 221 -15.21 8.96 10.60
N GLY A 222 -15.43 7.67 10.31
CA GLY A 222 -16.03 7.20 9.05
C GLY A 222 -15.06 6.94 7.89
N PHE A 223 -13.74 7.13 8.07
CA PHE A 223 -12.74 6.88 7.03
C PHE A 223 -12.63 5.40 6.62
N LEU A 224 -12.70 4.48 7.60
CA LEU A 224 -12.50 3.04 7.37
C LEU A 224 -13.49 2.47 6.36
N LYS A 225 -14.76 2.82 6.51
CA LYS A 225 -15.81 2.33 5.62
C LYS A 225 -15.53 2.74 4.19
N ARG A 226 -14.99 3.93 3.91
CA ARG A 226 -14.91 4.50 2.56
C ARG A 226 -13.60 4.20 1.78
N HIS A 227 -12.53 3.80 2.48
CA HIS A 227 -11.17 3.81 1.90
C HIS A 227 -10.29 2.60 2.26
N GLN A 228 -10.87 1.50 2.76
CA GLN A 228 -10.11 0.30 3.14
C GLN A 228 -9.19 -0.20 2.00
N ASN A 229 -9.67 -0.17 0.75
CA ASN A 229 -8.89 -0.56 -0.43
C ASN A 229 -7.61 0.26 -0.62
N ARG A 230 -7.58 1.53 -0.21
CA ARG A 230 -6.40 2.39 -0.38
C ARG A 230 -5.27 1.98 0.54
N ILE A 231 -5.57 1.48 1.74
CA ILE A 231 -4.57 1.02 2.71
C ILE A 231 -3.94 -0.29 2.25
N GLU A 232 -4.74 -1.20 1.69
CA GLU A 232 -4.23 -2.47 1.15
C GLU A 232 -3.31 -2.24 -0.05
N ILE A 233 -3.71 -1.38 -1.00
CA ILE A 233 -2.86 -1.02 -2.15
C ILE A 233 -1.57 -0.33 -1.69
N PHE A 234 -1.66 0.60 -0.74
CA PHE A 234 -0.47 1.24 -0.18
C PHE A 234 0.43 0.25 0.59
N GLY A 235 -0.16 -0.75 1.25
CA GLY A 235 0.57 -1.84 1.88
C GLY A 235 1.43 -2.61 0.89
N LEU A 236 0.88 -2.95 -0.29
CA LEU A 236 1.65 -3.60 -1.36
C LEU A 236 2.87 -2.77 -1.77
N TYR A 237 2.70 -1.45 -1.91
CA TYR A 237 3.81 -0.54 -2.19
C TYR A 237 4.87 -0.56 -1.08
N TRP A 238 4.46 -0.47 0.18
CA TRP A 238 5.39 -0.44 1.31
C TRP A 238 6.20 -1.74 1.40
N HIS A 239 5.53 -2.89 1.32
CA HIS A 239 6.20 -4.20 1.35
C HIS A 239 7.15 -4.38 0.17
N PHE A 240 6.83 -3.82 -1.00
CA PHE A 240 7.71 -3.86 -2.16
C PHE A 240 9.00 -3.06 -1.92
N ILE A 241 8.91 -1.84 -1.38
CA ILE A 241 10.10 -1.05 -1.04
C ILE A 241 10.99 -1.80 -0.05
N ASP A 242 10.38 -2.40 0.99
CA ASP A 242 11.11 -3.20 1.98
C ASP A 242 11.81 -4.40 1.31
N LEU A 243 11.15 -5.07 0.35
CA LEU A 243 11.73 -6.18 -0.41
C LEU A 243 12.94 -5.75 -1.25
N ILE A 244 12.87 -4.58 -1.91
CA ILE A 244 14.00 -4.03 -2.67
C ILE A 244 15.20 -3.81 -1.75
N TRP A 245 14.98 -3.33 -0.52
CA TRP A 245 16.09 -3.18 0.44
C TRP A 245 16.68 -4.52 0.87
N ILE A 246 15.83 -5.51 1.13
CA ILE A 246 16.26 -6.87 1.50
C ILE A 246 17.13 -7.49 0.40
N LEU A 247 16.92 -7.14 -0.88
CA LEU A 247 17.77 -7.55 -2.00
C LEU A 247 19.03 -6.66 -2.17
N ALA A 248 18.89 -5.36 -1.91
CA ALA A 248 20.00 -4.40 -2.00
C ALA A 248 21.07 -4.68 -0.94
N PHE A 249 20.67 -4.97 0.30
CA PHE A 249 21.59 -5.15 1.42
C PHE A 249 22.59 -6.30 1.19
N PRO A 250 22.19 -7.52 0.79
CA PRO A 250 23.15 -8.57 0.46
C PRO A 250 24.05 -8.20 -0.70
N THR A 251 23.45 -7.71 -1.80
CA THR A 251 24.16 -7.36 -3.04
C THR A 251 25.24 -6.31 -2.82
N LEU A 252 25.01 -5.34 -1.93
CA LEU A 252 25.91 -4.20 -1.69
C LEU A 252 26.80 -4.36 -0.44
N TYR A 253 26.30 -4.96 0.65
CA TYR A 253 26.99 -5.01 1.96
C TYR A 253 27.48 -6.40 2.39
N VAL A 254 26.69 -7.46 2.19
CA VAL A 254 27.00 -8.79 2.77
C VAL A 254 28.00 -9.55 1.92
N LEU A 255 27.86 -9.47 0.60
CA LEU A 255 28.67 -10.22 -0.34
C LEU A 255 30.11 -9.65 -0.50
N ASN A 256 30.60 -8.86 0.45
CA ASN A 256 31.98 -8.34 0.44
C ASN A 256 32.89 -8.97 1.52
N ARG A 257 32.53 -10.16 1.99
CA ARG A 257 33.37 -11.07 2.76
C ARG A 257 33.25 -12.46 2.16
#